data_AF-A0A6B3CAR7-F1
#
_entry.id   AF-A0A6B3CAR7-F1
#
_cell.length_a   1.000
_cell.length_b   1.000
_cell.length_c   1.000
_cell.angle_alpha   90.00
_cell.angle_beta   90.00
_cell.angle_gamma   90.00
#
_symmetry.space_group_name_H-M   'P 1'
#
loop_
_entity.id
_entity.type
_entity.pdbx_description
1 polymer ?
#
loop_
_entity_poly.entity_id
_entity_poly.type
_entity_poly.pdbx_seq_one_letter_code
_entity_poly.pdbx_strand_id
1 'polypeptide(L)'
;REKARDLTEDEIRERAAQVGIGAVKYADLSTSPNRDYKFDLDQMVSLNGDTSVYLQYAYARIQSILRKSGEVRPAAHPELELHEAERALGLHLDAFGDT
;
A
#
# COMPACT_ATOMS: atom_id res chain seq x y z
N ARG A 1 9.84 -11.94 -11.93
CA ARG A 1 9.27 -11.32 -13.15
C ARG A 1 8.12 -12.20 -13.60
N GLU A 2 6.94 -12.04 -12.99
CA GLU A 2 5.79 -12.92 -13.18
C GLU A 2 4.71 -12.09 -13.87
N LYS A 3 4.42 -12.45 -15.13
CA LYS A 3 3.33 -11.98 -16.02
C LYS A 3 2.81 -10.56 -15.75
N ALA A 4 3.37 -9.58 -16.46
CA ALA A 4 2.56 -8.45 -16.87
C ALA A 4 1.35 -9.04 -17.62
N ARG A 5 0.17 -8.95 -17.00
CA ARG A 5 -1.08 -9.15 -17.74
C ARG A 5 -1.08 -8.12 -18.87
N ASP A 6 -1.46 -8.53 -20.07
CA ASP A 6 -1.65 -7.61 -21.19
C ASP A 6 -2.78 -6.64 -20.82
N LEU A 7 -2.42 -5.53 -20.17
CA LEU A 7 -3.34 -4.44 -19.88
C LEU A 7 -3.61 -3.72 -21.19
N THR A 8 -4.86 -3.38 -21.41
CA THR A 8 -5.25 -2.48 -22.49
C THR A 8 -4.64 -1.09 -22.28
N GLU A 9 -4.51 -0.31 -23.36
CA GLU A 9 -4.04 1.07 -23.26
C GLU A 9 -4.96 1.94 -22.38
N ASP A 10 -6.26 1.64 -22.37
CA ASP A 10 -7.23 2.33 -21.52
C ASP A 10 -7.01 2.00 -20.04
N GLU A 11 -6.77 0.73 -19.69
CA GLU A 11 -6.43 0.33 -18.31
C GLU A 11 -5.09 0.94 -17.86
N ILE A 12 -4.11 1.06 -18.75
CA ILE A 12 -2.83 1.73 -18.46
C ILE A 12 -3.07 3.21 -18.17
N ARG A 13 -3.85 3.90 -19.01
CA ARG A 13 -4.19 5.32 -18.82
C ARG A 13 -4.95 5.56 -17.53
N GLU A 14 -5.95 4.73 -17.24
CA GLU A 14 -6.73 4.83 -16.01
C GLU A 14 -5.85 4.68 -14.77
N ARG A 15 -5.00 3.64 -14.75
CA ARG A 15 -4.07 3.40 -13.63
C ARG A 15 -3.05 4.52 -13.49
N ALA A 16 -2.51 5.03 -14.60
CA ALA A 16 -1.58 6.15 -14.57
C ALA A 16 -2.22 7.40 -13.94
N ALA A 17 -3.48 7.69 -14.25
CA ALA A 17 -4.21 8.80 -13.64
C ALA A 17 -4.41 8.60 -12.14
N GLN A 18 -4.79 7.40 -11.70
CA GLN A 18 -4.97 7.08 -10.27
C GLN A 18 -3.64 7.20 -9.49
N VAL A 19 -2.55 6.68 -10.05
CA VAL A 19 -1.20 6.77 -9.45
C VAL A 19 -0.76 8.24 -9.37
N GLY A 20 -0.90 8.99 -10.46
CA GLY A 20 -0.48 10.41 -10.51
C GLY A 20 -1.27 11.30 -9.55
N ILE A 21 -2.59 11.17 -9.50
CA ILE A 21 -3.44 11.90 -8.56
C ILE A 21 -3.10 11.51 -7.11
N GLY A 22 -2.86 10.22 -6.87
CA GLY A 22 -2.41 9.72 -5.56
C GLY A 22 -1.08 10.34 -5.14
N ALA A 23 -0.11 10.43 -6.05
CA ALA A 23 1.22 10.97 -5.76
C ALA A 23 1.15 12.43 -5.33
N VAL A 24 0.36 13.25 -6.02
CA VAL A 24 0.17 14.66 -5.67
C VAL A 24 -0.52 14.82 -4.33
N LYS A 25 -1.67 14.16 -4.14
CA LYS A 25 -2.45 14.29 -2.90
C LYS A 25 -1.70 13.78 -1.69
N TYR A 26 -1.03 12.63 -1.82
CA TYR A 26 -0.33 12.03 -0.70
C TYR A 26 0.89 12.86 -0.28
N ALA A 27 1.67 13.37 -1.23
CA ALA A 27 2.84 14.18 -0.91
C ALA A 27 2.48 15.48 -0.17
N ASP A 28 1.31 16.05 -0.46
CA ASP A 28 0.77 17.18 0.28
C ASP A 28 0.37 16.75 1.71
N LEU A 29 -0.48 15.72 1.82
CA LEU A 29 -1.06 15.24 3.08
C LEU A 29 -0.06 14.56 4.03
N SER A 30 1.02 13.95 3.52
CA SER A 30 2.02 13.26 4.34
C SER A 30 3.01 14.21 5.00
N THR A 31 3.02 15.48 4.59
CA THR A 31 3.83 16.53 5.22
C THR A 31 3.03 17.32 6.24
N SER A 32 3.69 17.79 7.31
CA SER A 32 3.03 18.66 8.28
C SER A 32 2.68 19.99 7.61
N PRO A 33 1.44 20.51 7.78
CA PRO A 33 1.03 21.79 7.19
C PRO A 33 1.89 22.99 7.61
N ASN A 34 2.62 22.87 8.73
CA ASN A 34 3.49 23.91 9.28
C ASN A 34 4.92 23.87 8.71
N ARG A 35 5.24 22.94 7.82
CA ARG A 35 6.57 22.82 7.19
C ARG A 35 6.53 23.37 5.77
N ASP A 36 7.65 23.92 5.33
CA ASP A 36 7.83 24.31 3.93
C ASP A 36 7.70 23.08 3.04
N TYR A 37 6.79 23.17 2.08
CA TYR A 37 6.52 22.11 1.12
C TYR A 37 7.45 22.22 -0.09
N LYS A 38 8.23 21.16 -0.35
CA LYS A 38 9.03 21.02 -1.56
C LYS A 38 8.30 20.13 -2.56
N PHE A 39 7.81 20.72 -3.64
CA PHE A 39 7.27 19.97 -4.77
C PHE A 39 8.40 19.28 -5.54
N ASP A 40 8.41 17.95 -5.52
CA ASP A 40 9.46 17.12 -6.12
C ASP A 40 8.84 15.89 -6.79
N LEU A 41 8.56 16.00 -8.10
CA LEU A 41 7.83 14.97 -8.84
C LEU A 41 8.51 13.60 -8.79
N ASP A 42 9.84 13.56 -8.87
CA ASP A 42 10.61 12.32 -8.87
C ASP A 42 10.45 11.60 -7.53
N GLN A 43 10.49 12.36 -6.42
CA GLN A 43 10.24 11.81 -5.09
C GLN A 43 8.78 11.38 -4.92
N MET A 44 7.82 12.15 -5.43
CA MET A 44 6.38 11.88 -5.27
C MET A 44 5.94 10.58 -5.96
N VAL A 45 6.56 10.24 -7.08
CA VAL A 45 6.27 8.99 -7.84
C VAL A 45 7.20 7.83 -7.50
N SER A 46 8.13 8.02 -6.55
CA SER A 46 9.09 7.00 -6.15
C SER A 46 8.41 5.74 -5.60
N LEU A 47 8.93 4.57 -5.99
CA LEU A 47 8.54 3.27 -5.40
C LEU A 47 9.17 3.00 -4.03
N ASN A 48 10.02 3.90 -3.56
CA ASN A 48 10.72 3.80 -2.28
C ASN A 48 10.39 5.00 -1.40
N GLY A 49 10.28 4.75 -0.10
CA GLY A 49 9.97 5.76 0.91
C GLY A 49 8.47 5.91 1.16
N ASP A 50 8.11 6.99 1.83
CA ASP A 50 6.74 7.29 2.22
C ASP A 50 5.99 8.00 1.07
N THR A 51 5.50 7.22 0.10
CA THR A 51 4.83 7.72 -1.10
C THR A 51 3.54 6.95 -1.37
N SER A 52 2.59 7.59 -2.07
CA SER A 52 1.37 6.90 -2.51
C SER A 52 1.66 5.70 -3.41
N VAL A 53 2.70 5.77 -4.24
CA VAL A 53 3.03 4.72 -5.21
C VAL A 53 3.53 3.48 -4.47
N TYR A 54 4.36 3.68 -3.45
CA TYR A 54 4.77 2.60 -2.55
C TYR A 54 3.57 1.96 -1.86
N LEU A 55 2.66 2.77 -1.29
CA LEU A 55 1.47 2.27 -0.60
C LEU A 55 0.52 1.49 -1.53
N GLN A 56 0.25 2.02 -2.73
CA GLN A 56 -0.58 1.35 -3.74
C GLN A 56 0.04 0.03 -4.19
N TYR A 57 1.36 -0.02 -4.36
CA TYR A 57 2.09 -1.24 -4.67
C TYR A 57 2.03 -2.27 -3.51
N ALA A 58 2.24 -1.82 -2.28
CA ALA A 58 2.15 -2.66 -1.08
C ALA A 58 0.74 -3.27 -0.95
N TYR A 59 -0.30 -2.46 -1.15
CA TYR A 59 -1.69 -2.92 -1.18
C TYR A 59 -1.92 -3.98 -2.26
N ALA A 60 -1.47 -3.73 -3.50
CA ALA A 60 -1.60 -4.69 -4.60
C ALA A 60 -0.90 -6.02 -4.30
N ARG A 61 0.25 -5.98 -3.61
CA ARG A 61 1.00 -7.17 -3.16
C ARG A 61 0.23 -7.95 -2.08
N ILE A 62 -0.34 -7.27 -1.08
CA ILE A 62 -1.17 -7.90 -0.04
C ILE A 62 -2.38 -8.59 -0.70
N GLN A 63 -3.09 -7.88 -1.58
CA GLN A 63 -4.21 -8.45 -2.34
C GLN A 63 -3.80 -9.65 -3.20
N SER A 64 -2.57 -9.66 -3.72
CA SER A 64 -2.02 -10.80 -4.46
C SER A 64 -1.82 -12.03 -3.58
N ILE A 65 -1.30 -11.84 -2.35
CA ILE A 65 -1.13 -12.92 -1.36
C ILE A 65 -2.49 -13.54 -1.03
N LEU A 66 -3.50 -12.69 -0.75
CA LEU A 66 -4.86 -13.14 -0.43
C LEU A 66 -5.53 -13.88 -1.60
N ARG A 67 -5.32 -13.44 -2.86
CA ARG A 67 -5.81 -14.20 -4.02
C ARG A 67 -5.13 -15.56 -4.17
N LYS A 68 -3.82 -15.62 -3.89
CA LYS A 68 -3.03 -16.86 -3.98
C LYS A 68 -3.43 -17.86 -2.89
N SER A 69 -3.97 -17.42 -1.76
CA SER A 69 -4.48 -18.32 -0.71
C SER A 69 -5.82 -18.99 -1.07
N GLY A 70 -6.52 -18.56 -2.13
CA GLY A 70 -7.83 -19.11 -2.50
C GLY A 70 -8.92 -18.81 -1.47
N GLU A 71 -9.93 -19.69 -1.37
CA GLU A 71 -11.08 -19.53 -0.47
C GLU A 71 -10.80 -19.99 0.98
N VAL A 72 -9.56 -19.83 1.46
CA VAL A 72 -9.22 -20.13 2.85
C VAL A 72 -9.86 -19.07 3.75
N ARG A 73 -10.75 -19.50 4.64
CA ARG A 73 -11.23 -18.66 5.75
C ARG A 73 -10.24 -18.79 6.91
N PRO A 74 -9.59 -17.71 7.35
CA PRO A 74 -8.70 -17.75 8.50
C PRO A 74 -9.47 -18.25 9.72
N ALA A 75 -8.90 -19.23 10.43
CA ALA A 75 -9.37 -19.67 11.74
C ALA A 75 -8.37 -19.22 12.80
N ALA A 76 -8.87 -18.76 13.94
CA ALA A 76 -8.00 -18.43 15.07
C ALA A 76 -7.49 -19.73 15.70
N HIS A 77 -6.18 -19.80 15.91
CA HIS A 77 -5.49 -20.91 16.55
C HIS A 77 -4.85 -20.42 17.85
N PRO A 78 -5.64 -20.25 18.94
CA PRO A 78 -5.15 -19.69 20.21
C PRO A 78 -4.08 -20.55 20.89
N GLU A 79 -3.96 -21.82 20.49
CA GLU A 79 -2.91 -22.74 20.92
C GLU A 79 -1.53 -22.43 20.34
N LEU A 80 -1.44 -21.63 19.27
CA LEU A 80 -0.19 -21.26 18.63
C LEU A 80 0.34 -19.94 19.21
N GLU A 81 1.60 -19.95 19.60
CA GLU A 81 2.29 -18.71 19.98
C GLU A 81 2.55 -17.87 18.72
N LEU A 82 2.18 -16.58 18.80
CA LEU A 82 2.45 -15.63 17.72
C LEU A 82 3.94 -15.31 17.67
N HIS A 83 4.51 -15.31 16.47
CA HIS A 83 5.82 -14.74 16.25
C HIS A 83 5.78 -13.23 16.55
N GLU A 84 6.91 -12.66 17.00
CA GLU A 84 7.02 -11.24 17.37
C GLU A 84 6.44 -10.31 16.28
N ALA A 85 6.78 -10.57 15.03
CA ALA A 85 6.28 -9.81 13.87
C ALA A 85 4.77 -9.93 13.65
N GLU A 86 4.16 -11.08 13.91
CA GLU A 86 2.71 -11.28 13.78
C GLU A 86 1.96 -10.49 14.85
N ARG A 87 2.45 -10.56 16.09
CA ARG A 87 1.92 -9.77 17.21
C ARG A 87 2.05 -8.27 16.95
N ALA A 88 3.22 -7.82 16.48
CA ALA A 88 3.45 -6.42 16.16
C ALA A 88 2.50 -5.91 15.06
N LEU A 89 2.30 -6.70 13.99
CA LEU A 89 1.34 -6.35 12.94
C LEU A 89 -0.10 -6.32 13.47
N GLY A 90 -0.51 -7.30 14.27
CA GLY A 90 -1.85 -7.35 14.85
C GLY A 90 -2.17 -6.13 15.71
N LEU A 91 -1.26 -5.75 16.60
CA LEU A 91 -1.41 -4.56 17.44
C LEU A 91 -1.43 -3.26 16.60
N HIS A 92 -0.62 -3.19 15.55
CA HIS A 92 -0.62 -2.03 14.66
C HIS A 92 -1.95 -1.86 13.92
N LEU A 93 -2.56 -2.96 13.49
CA LEU A 93 -3.88 -2.94 12.83
C LEU A 93 -5.01 -2.58 13.81
N ASP A 94 -4.95 -3.05 15.06
CA ASP A 94 -5.94 -2.77 16.10
C ASP A 94 -6.00 -1.26 16.45
N ALA A 95 -4.84 -0.59 16.42
CA ALA A 95 -4.72 0.84 16.70
C ALA A 95 -5.35 1.77 15.63
N PHE A 96 -5.82 1.24 14.49
CA PHE A 96 -6.40 2.05 13.41
C PHE A 96 -7.65 2.83 13.86
N GLY A 97 -8.42 2.31 14.82
CA GLY A 97 -9.59 3.01 15.35
C GLY A 97 -9.25 4.24 16.18
N ASP A 98 -8.00 4.33 16.66
CA ASP A 98 -7.51 5.41 17.53
C ASP A 98 -6.73 6.51 16.77
N THR A 99 -6.42 6.29 15.49
CA THR A 99 -5.76 7.26 14.58
C THR A 99 -6.76 8.15 13.85
#